data_AF-A0A966SAD7-F1
#
_entry.id   AF-A0A966SAD7-F1
#
_cell.length_a   1.000
_cell.length_b   1.000
_cell.length_c   1.000
_cell.angle_alpha   90.00
_cell.angle_beta   90.00
_cell.angle_gamma   90.00
#
_symmetry.space_group_name_H-M   'P 1'
#
loop_
_entity.id
_entity.type
_entity.pdbx_description
1 polymer ?
#
loop_
_entity_poly.entity_id
_entity_poly.type
_entity_poly.pdbx_seq_one_letter_code
_entity_poly.pdbx_strand_id
1 'polypeptide(L)'
;MTLLALRPLHWWCAVGCLLAAATVTAAETPDPDLMQTRQKLSIVRTKKVELGYLLYLPPGYDAKAAKQWPLILFLHGSGERGTNLAQVAVHGPPKLVKKNPPAPKNETAEAKTNREAATKLAAENFIIISPQCPNDERWDAEVLLELLATVQAAHRVDPRRVYLTGLSMGGYGLAHERK
;
A
#
# COMPACT_ATOMS: atom_id res chain seq x y z
N MET A 1 -16.73 -63.98 -14.75
CA MET A 1 -17.41 -63.97 -16.07
C MET A 1 -18.14 -62.63 -16.13
N THR A 2 -17.79 -61.65 -16.96
CA THR A 2 -17.69 -61.73 -18.43
C THR A 2 -16.85 -60.56 -18.97
N LEU A 3 -16.00 -60.92 -19.94
CA LEU A 3 -15.30 -60.20 -21.02
C LEU A 3 -14.87 -58.72 -20.91
N LEU A 4 -13.55 -58.58 -21.11
CA LEU A 4 -12.84 -57.55 -21.87
C LEU A 4 -13.51 -57.20 -23.20
N ALA A 5 -13.54 -55.92 -23.57
CA ALA A 5 -13.42 -55.47 -24.96
C ALA A 5 -12.73 -54.11 -25.03
N LEU A 6 -11.62 -54.08 -25.76
CA LEU A 6 -10.74 -52.94 -26.02
C LEU A 6 -11.09 -52.30 -27.37
N ARG A 7 -10.89 -50.97 -27.44
CA ARG A 7 -10.63 -50.10 -28.62
C ARG A 7 -11.85 -49.70 -29.50
N PRO A 8 -11.82 -48.53 -30.19
CA PRO A 8 -10.64 -47.76 -30.61
C PRO A 8 -10.59 -46.27 -30.24
N LEU A 9 -9.36 -45.77 -30.29
CA LEU A 9 -8.97 -44.37 -30.22
C LEU A 9 -9.21 -43.73 -31.59
N HIS A 10 -10.23 -42.89 -31.72
CA HIS A 10 -10.48 -42.12 -32.94
C HIS A 10 -9.76 -40.78 -32.82
N TRP A 11 -8.58 -40.72 -33.41
CA TRP A 11 -7.81 -39.50 -33.62
C TRP A 11 -8.57 -38.63 -34.63
N TRP A 12 -9.33 -37.66 -34.14
CA TRP A 12 -9.77 -36.55 -34.99
C TRP A 12 -8.66 -35.51 -34.97
N CYS A 13 -7.90 -35.44 -36.08
CA CYS A 13 -7.14 -34.26 -36.44
C CYS A 13 -8.13 -33.13 -36.74
N ALA A 14 -8.59 -32.42 -35.71
CA ALA A 14 -9.14 -31.09 -35.90
C ALA A 14 -7.96 -30.14 -36.08
N VAL A 15 -7.50 -29.98 -37.32
CA VAL A 15 -6.76 -28.79 -37.74
C VAL A 15 -7.74 -27.63 -37.65
N GLY A 16 -7.89 -27.09 -36.44
CA GLY A 16 -8.59 -25.84 -36.22
C GLY A 16 -7.73 -24.74 -36.78
N CYS A 17 -8.00 -24.34 -38.03
CA CYS A 17 -7.48 -23.11 -38.60
C CYS A 17 -7.72 -21.97 -37.60
N LEU A 18 -6.64 -21.44 -37.04
CA LEU A 18 -6.62 -20.18 -36.32
C LEU A 18 -7.16 -19.10 -37.28
N LEU A 19 -8.44 -18.75 -37.16
CA LEU A 19 -8.91 -17.44 -37.59
C LEU A 19 -8.60 -16.47 -36.45
N ALA A 20 -7.36 -15.99 -36.43
CA ALA A 20 -7.07 -14.74 -35.74
C ALA A 20 -7.89 -13.66 -36.46
N ALA A 21 -9.03 -13.27 -35.87
CA ALA A 21 -9.73 -12.08 -36.28
C ALA A 21 -8.80 -10.89 -36.01
N ALA A 22 -8.06 -10.48 -37.03
CA ALA A 22 -7.33 -9.23 -36.99
C ALA A 22 -8.37 -8.13 -36.85
N THR A 23 -8.47 -7.53 -35.67
CA THR A 23 -9.21 -6.30 -35.48
C THR A 23 -8.56 -5.24 -36.36
N VAL A 24 -9.18 -4.97 -37.50
CA VAL A 24 -8.87 -3.78 -38.30
C VAL A 24 -9.23 -2.59 -37.41
N THR A 25 -8.24 -1.96 -36.79
CA THR A 25 -8.42 -0.65 -36.19
C THR A 25 -8.80 0.29 -37.33
N ALA A 26 -10.07 0.67 -37.40
CA ALA A 26 -10.50 1.72 -38.31
C ALA A 26 -9.67 2.98 -38.00
N ALA A 27 -8.85 3.42 -38.94
CA ALA A 27 -8.19 4.71 -38.85
C ALA A 27 -9.28 5.78 -38.87
N GLU A 28 -9.36 6.60 -37.83
CA GLU A 28 -10.30 7.74 -37.78
C GLU A 28 -10.06 8.65 -39.00
N THR A 29 -11.14 8.97 -39.72
CA THR A 29 -11.10 9.95 -40.82
C THR A 29 -10.58 11.30 -40.29
N PRO A 30 -9.56 11.91 -40.92
CA PRO A 30 -9.07 13.21 -40.50
C PRO A 30 -10.14 14.28 -40.66
N ASP A 31 -10.29 15.14 -39.65
CA ASP A 31 -11.11 16.35 -39.73
C ASP A 31 -10.41 17.36 -40.66
N PRO A 32 -11.02 17.73 -41.81
CA PRO A 32 -10.39 18.56 -42.82
C PRO A 32 -10.17 20.02 -42.39
N ASP A 33 -10.87 20.49 -41.35
CA ASP A 33 -10.73 21.86 -40.83
C ASP A 33 -9.72 21.94 -39.66
N LEU A 34 -9.11 20.81 -39.29
CA LEU A 34 -8.17 20.73 -38.18
C LEU A 34 -6.81 21.33 -38.60
N MET A 35 -6.53 22.55 -38.17
CA MET A 35 -5.22 23.22 -38.38
C MET A 35 -4.09 22.67 -37.49
N GLN A 36 -4.32 21.56 -36.78
CA GLN A 36 -3.36 20.88 -35.92
C GLN A 36 -3.03 19.49 -36.44
N THR A 37 -1.80 19.02 -36.21
CA THR A 37 -1.40 17.65 -36.58
C THR A 37 -1.47 16.73 -35.38
N ARG A 38 -1.89 15.48 -35.59
CA ARG A 38 -1.87 14.44 -34.55
C ARG A 38 -0.42 14.07 -34.23
N GLN A 39 -0.03 14.21 -32.97
CA GLN A 39 1.30 13.83 -32.48
C GLN A 39 1.13 12.87 -31.30
N LYS A 40 2.02 11.87 -31.18
CA LYS A 40 2.03 10.93 -30.04
C LYS A 40 3.41 10.91 -29.41
N LEU A 41 3.45 11.08 -28.10
CA LEU A 41 4.65 10.98 -27.29
C LEU A 41 4.55 9.73 -26.39
N SER A 42 5.57 8.90 -26.42
CA SER A 42 5.72 7.77 -25.49
C SER A 42 7.04 7.93 -24.76
N ILE A 43 6.97 8.16 -23.44
CA ILE A 43 8.12 8.31 -22.57
C ILE A 43 7.95 7.37 -21.39
N VAL A 44 9.01 6.65 -21.05
CA VAL A 44 9.16 5.98 -19.75
C VAL A 44 10.02 6.88 -18.87
N ARG A 45 9.51 7.25 -17.69
CA ARG A 45 10.25 8.02 -16.69
C ARG A 45 10.56 7.12 -15.49
N THR A 46 11.82 7.02 -15.11
CA THR A 46 12.22 6.38 -13.85
C THR A 46 12.45 7.47 -12.81
N LYS A 47 11.66 7.47 -11.72
CA LYS A 47 11.85 8.38 -10.57
C LYS A 47 12.54 7.59 -9.46
N LYS A 48 13.73 8.02 -9.05
CA LYS A 48 14.32 7.53 -7.80
C LYS A 48 13.50 8.12 -6.65
N VAL A 49 12.97 7.26 -5.79
CA VAL A 49 12.24 7.66 -4.59
C VAL A 49 13.03 7.22 -3.37
N GLU A 50 13.28 8.14 -2.46
CA GLU A 50 13.84 7.87 -1.14
C GLU A 50 12.80 8.23 -0.10
N LEU A 51 12.40 7.25 0.72
CA LEU A 51 11.35 7.42 1.71
C LEU A 51 11.86 6.96 3.07
N GLY A 52 12.16 7.92 3.95
CA GLY A 52 12.43 7.63 5.35
C GLY A 52 11.16 7.19 6.07
N TYR A 53 11.26 6.26 7.01
CA TYR A 53 10.13 5.81 7.81
C TYR A 53 10.55 5.42 9.22
N LEU A 54 9.65 5.65 10.19
CA LEU A 54 9.78 5.08 11.52
C LEU A 54 9.20 3.66 11.53
N LEU A 55 9.92 2.73 12.13
CA LEU A 55 9.48 1.36 12.39
C LEU A 55 9.40 1.14 13.89
N TYR A 56 8.25 0.63 14.34
CA TYR A 56 8.06 0.14 15.69
C TYR A 56 7.76 -1.36 15.65
N LEU A 57 8.49 -2.11 16.46
CA LEU A 57 8.26 -3.54 16.70
C LEU A 57 7.68 -3.70 18.10
N PRO A 58 6.57 -4.44 18.25
CA PRO A 58 5.91 -4.61 19.54
C PRO A 58 6.77 -5.46 20.51
N PRO A 59 6.58 -5.31 21.83
CA PRO A 59 7.26 -6.14 22.81
C PRO A 59 7.07 -7.64 22.54
N GLY A 60 8.16 -8.40 22.64
CA GLY A 60 8.14 -9.84 22.33
C GLY A 60 8.12 -10.18 20.83
N TYR A 61 8.30 -9.20 19.94
CA TYR A 61 8.60 -9.49 18.54
C TYR A 61 9.91 -10.29 18.41
N ASP A 62 9.85 -11.37 17.65
CA ASP A 62 11.00 -12.19 17.27
C ASP A 62 10.87 -12.56 15.78
N ALA A 63 11.91 -12.22 15.01
CA ALA A 63 11.96 -12.50 13.58
C ALA A 63 12.02 -14.00 13.26
N LYS A 64 12.45 -14.84 14.21
CA LYS A 64 12.56 -16.30 14.07
C LYS A 64 11.32 -17.04 14.54
N ALA A 65 10.42 -16.36 15.26
CA ALA A 65 9.20 -16.98 15.76
C ALA A 65 8.19 -17.23 14.62
N ALA A 66 7.38 -18.27 14.79
CA ALA A 66 6.27 -18.56 13.88
C ALA A 66 5.22 -17.45 13.88
N LYS A 67 5.02 -16.77 15.03
CA LYS A 67 4.04 -15.69 15.22
C LYS A 67 4.17 -14.61 14.15
N GLN A 68 3.04 -14.29 13.52
CA GLN A 68 2.90 -13.14 12.63
C GLN A 68 2.09 -12.04 13.31
N TRP A 69 2.48 -10.80 13.03
CA TRP A 69 1.97 -9.59 13.67
C TRP A 69 1.10 -8.80 12.69
N PRO A 70 -0.05 -8.27 13.13
CA PRO A 70 -0.77 -7.29 12.35
C PRO A 70 0.07 -6.01 12.20
N LEU A 71 -0.14 -5.27 11.12
CA LEU A 71 0.61 -4.06 10.80
C LEU A 71 -0.32 -2.85 10.68
N ILE A 72 0.11 -1.70 11.21
CA ILE A 72 -0.49 -0.40 10.96
C ILE A 72 0.47 0.43 10.11
N LEU A 73 0.05 0.84 8.92
CA LEU A 73 0.66 1.91 8.15
C LEU A 73 -0.04 3.23 8.52
N PHE A 74 0.72 4.17 9.09
CA PHE A 74 0.22 5.48 9.49
C PHE A 74 0.78 6.59 8.59
N LEU A 75 -0.12 7.37 8.00
CA LEU A 75 0.22 8.50 7.13
C LEU A 75 -0.01 9.84 7.85
N HIS A 76 1.06 10.62 8.01
CA HIS A 76 1.00 11.92 8.66
C HIS A 76 0.34 13.01 7.79
N GLY A 77 0.13 14.20 8.37
CA GLY A 77 -0.46 15.36 7.69
C GLY A 77 0.58 16.20 6.96
N SER A 78 0.17 17.26 6.27
CA SER A 78 1.09 18.11 5.52
C SER A 78 2.13 18.85 6.38
N GLY A 79 1.91 18.93 7.71
CA GLY A 79 2.80 19.60 8.67
C GLY A 79 4.07 18.82 9.02
N GLU A 80 4.08 17.50 8.84
CA GLU A 80 5.22 16.64 9.16
C GLU A 80 6.05 16.25 7.92
N ARG A 81 5.75 16.84 6.75
CA ARG A 81 6.55 16.66 5.53
C ARG A 81 7.98 17.14 5.75
N GLY A 82 8.91 16.52 5.05
CA GLY A 82 10.30 16.96 5.00
C GLY A 82 11.31 15.83 5.07
N THR A 83 12.47 16.15 5.62
CA THR A 83 13.62 15.25 5.67
C THR A 83 14.03 14.88 7.11
N ASN A 84 13.45 15.56 8.10
CA ASN A 84 13.70 15.26 9.51
C ASN A 84 12.68 14.26 10.04
N LEU A 85 13.09 12.99 10.09
CA LEU A 85 12.23 11.88 10.47
C LEU A 85 11.67 12.00 11.91
N ALA A 86 12.31 12.77 12.79
CA ALA A 86 11.79 13.02 14.13
C ALA A 86 10.43 13.76 14.12
N GLN A 87 10.12 14.52 13.05
CA GLN A 87 8.86 15.23 12.90
C GLN A 87 7.67 14.29 12.71
N VAL A 88 7.87 13.11 12.12
CA VAL A 88 6.82 12.08 11.96
C VAL A 88 6.26 11.66 13.33
N ALA A 89 7.07 11.76 14.38
CA ALA A 89 6.69 11.37 15.73
C ALA A 89 5.97 12.47 16.53
N VAL A 90 5.55 13.57 15.89
CA VAL A 90 4.84 14.70 16.54
C VAL A 90 3.35 14.39 16.73
N HIS A 91 2.74 13.62 15.83
CA HIS A 91 1.32 13.26 15.87
C HIS A 91 1.09 11.76 15.61
N GLY A 92 -0.14 11.30 15.90
CA GLY A 92 -0.57 9.92 15.62
C GLY A 92 0.10 8.83 16.46
N PRO A 93 -0.01 7.55 16.03
CA PRO A 93 0.55 6.40 16.74
C PRO A 93 2.06 6.52 17.07
N PRO A 94 2.93 7.07 16.20
CA PRO A 94 4.35 7.27 16.53
C PRO A 94 4.62 8.09 17.80
N LYS A 95 3.74 9.03 18.12
CA LYS A 95 3.83 9.79 19.38
C LYS A 95 3.45 8.92 20.58
N LEU A 96 2.47 8.04 20.42
CA LEU A 96 1.87 7.24 21.49
C LEU A 96 2.78 6.10 21.96
N VAL A 97 3.59 5.54 21.06
CA VAL A 97 4.56 4.48 21.39
C VAL A 97 5.89 5.01 21.95
N LYS A 98 5.98 6.30 22.30
CA LYS A 98 7.13 6.87 23.01
C LYS A 98 7.11 6.48 24.48
N LYS A 99 8.29 6.41 25.11
CA LYS A 99 8.48 6.03 26.52
C LYS A 99 7.69 6.89 27.52
N ASN A 100 7.28 8.11 27.14
CA ASN A 100 6.41 9.02 27.91
C ASN A 100 5.70 10.01 26.95
N PRO A 101 4.52 9.67 26.39
CA PRO A 101 3.82 10.58 25.48
C PRO A 101 3.22 11.76 26.26
N PRO A 102 3.43 13.02 25.83
CA PRO A 102 2.82 14.16 26.51
C PRO A 102 1.30 14.13 26.33
N ALA A 103 0.57 14.36 27.43
CA ALA A 103 -0.88 14.40 27.44
C ALA A 103 -1.41 15.54 26.54
N PRO A 104 -2.52 15.34 25.81
CA PRO A 104 -3.22 16.42 25.13
C PRO A 104 -3.65 17.51 26.11
N LYS A 105 -3.61 18.77 25.67
CA LYS A 105 -4.15 19.89 26.45
C LYS A 105 -5.68 19.74 26.54
N ASN A 106 -6.25 19.96 27.72
CA ASN A 106 -7.70 19.96 27.98
C ASN A 106 -8.41 18.61 27.74
N GLU A 107 -7.72 17.49 27.92
CA GLU A 107 -8.31 16.16 27.76
C GLU A 107 -9.27 15.82 28.93
N THR A 108 -10.42 15.22 28.61
CA THR A 108 -11.35 14.67 29.62
C THR A 108 -10.82 13.35 30.19
N ALA A 109 -11.25 12.97 31.39
CA ALA A 109 -10.84 11.68 31.98
C ALA A 109 -11.21 10.49 31.08
N GLU A 110 -12.39 10.51 30.46
CA GLU A 110 -12.83 9.48 29.53
C GLU A 110 -11.97 9.43 28.25
N ALA A 111 -11.68 10.59 27.64
CA ALA A 111 -10.81 10.65 26.46
C ALA A 111 -9.40 10.12 26.78
N LYS A 112 -8.88 10.42 27.97
CA LYS A 112 -7.62 9.88 28.46
C LYS A 112 -7.65 8.36 28.54
N THR A 113 -8.67 7.79 29.19
CA THR A 113 -8.83 6.32 29.30
C THR A 113 -8.89 5.66 27.92
N ASN A 114 -9.67 6.22 27.00
CA ASN A 114 -9.79 5.69 25.64
C ASN A 114 -8.47 5.76 24.87
N ARG A 115 -7.75 6.88 24.96
CA ARG A 115 -6.44 7.06 24.32
C ARG A 115 -5.40 6.10 24.90
N GLU A 116 -5.34 5.92 26.21
CA GLU A 116 -4.39 5.02 26.88
C GLU A 116 -4.67 3.55 26.52
N ALA A 117 -5.95 3.15 26.50
CA ALA A 117 -6.35 1.81 26.05
C ALA A 117 -5.96 1.55 24.59
N ALA A 118 -6.26 2.50 23.68
CA ALA A 118 -5.87 2.39 22.27
C ALA A 118 -4.36 2.37 22.07
N THR A 119 -3.62 3.18 22.85
CA THR A 119 -2.15 3.20 22.83
C THR A 119 -1.58 1.87 23.25
N LYS A 120 -2.06 1.31 24.36
CA LYS A 120 -1.62 0.00 24.87
C LYS A 120 -1.92 -1.11 23.85
N LEU A 121 -3.12 -1.12 23.28
CA LEU A 121 -3.51 -2.08 22.26
C LEU A 121 -2.56 -2.03 21.06
N ALA A 122 -2.30 -0.84 20.51
CA ALA A 122 -1.42 -0.66 19.37
C ALA A 122 0.02 -1.08 19.69
N ALA A 123 0.58 -0.58 20.80
CA ALA A 123 1.96 -0.84 21.22
C ALA A 123 2.23 -2.33 21.50
N GLU A 124 1.28 -3.05 22.10
CA GLU A 124 1.49 -4.44 22.48
C GLU A 124 1.22 -5.44 21.34
N ASN A 125 0.47 -5.05 20.31
CA ASN A 125 -0.06 -6.01 19.34
C ASN A 125 0.28 -5.73 17.88
N PHE A 126 0.84 -4.58 17.54
CA PHE A 126 1.03 -4.19 16.14
C PHE A 126 2.48 -3.82 15.83
N ILE A 127 2.93 -4.23 14.65
CA ILE A 127 4.01 -3.52 13.96
C ILE A 127 3.44 -2.20 13.47
N ILE A 128 4.14 -1.10 13.67
CA ILE A 128 3.71 0.22 13.20
C ILE A 128 4.79 0.79 12.31
N ILE A 129 4.41 1.18 11.09
CA ILE A 129 5.27 1.92 10.17
C ILE A 129 4.69 3.29 9.91
N SER A 130 5.56 4.29 9.84
CA SER A 130 5.16 5.68 9.62
C SER A 130 6.18 6.36 8.71
N PRO A 131 5.96 6.34 7.38
CA PRO A 131 6.81 7.04 6.44
C PRO A 131 6.73 8.56 6.58
N GLN A 132 7.77 9.25 6.13
CA GLN A 132 7.77 10.71 5.97
C GLN A 132 7.58 11.07 4.50
N CYS A 133 6.49 11.76 4.17
CA CYS A 133 6.30 12.35 2.86
C CYS A 133 7.34 13.47 2.65
N PRO A 134 8.06 13.52 1.51
CA PRO A 134 9.00 14.60 1.23
C PRO A 134 8.33 15.98 1.17
N ASN A 135 9.15 17.03 1.20
CA ASN A 135 8.69 18.39 0.96
C ASN A 135 8.00 18.49 -0.40
N ASP A 136 6.93 19.27 -0.45
CA ASP A 136 6.18 19.61 -1.67
C ASP A 136 5.54 18.42 -2.42
N GLU A 137 5.64 17.20 -1.88
CA GLU A 137 5.01 16.00 -2.42
C GLU A 137 3.67 15.70 -1.74
N ARG A 138 2.93 14.74 -2.32
CA ARG A 138 1.78 14.07 -1.71
C ARG A 138 2.08 12.58 -1.54
N TRP A 139 1.21 11.89 -0.80
CA TRP A 139 1.28 10.44 -0.70
C TRP A 139 1.08 9.81 -2.09
N ASP A 140 2.00 8.91 -2.43
CA ASP A 140 2.02 8.14 -3.67
C ASP A 140 1.75 6.68 -3.33
N ALA A 141 0.67 6.13 -3.89
CA ALA A 141 0.20 4.78 -3.60
C ALA A 141 1.23 3.71 -3.97
N GLU A 142 1.89 3.84 -5.12
CA GLU A 142 2.87 2.86 -5.59
C GLU A 142 4.07 2.83 -4.65
N VAL A 143 4.56 3.99 -4.24
CA VAL A 143 5.65 4.10 -3.26
C VAL A 143 5.25 3.49 -1.91
N LEU A 144 4.01 3.71 -1.46
CA LEU A 144 3.52 3.13 -0.19
C LEU A 144 3.36 1.60 -0.27
N LEU A 145 2.93 1.08 -1.42
CA LEU A 145 2.84 -0.36 -1.67
C LEU A 145 4.24 -1.00 -1.70
N GLU A 146 5.21 -0.35 -2.32
CA GLU A 146 6.61 -0.80 -2.31
C GLU A 146 7.21 -0.79 -0.89
N LEU A 147 6.92 0.24 -0.09
CA LEU A 147 7.30 0.26 1.33
C LEU A 147 6.67 -0.92 2.08
N LEU A 148 5.37 -1.15 1.89
CA LEU A 148 4.66 -2.24 2.54
C LEU A 148 5.24 -3.60 2.16
N ALA A 149 5.48 -3.84 0.88
CA ALA A 149 6.11 -5.06 0.37
C ALA A 149 7.51 -5.26 0.98
N THR A 150 8.31 -4.20 1.06
CA THR A 150 9.64 -4.22 1.68
C THR A 150 9.56 -4.62 3.16
N VAL A 151 8.63 -4.03 3.91
CA VAL A 151 8.44 -4.33 5.34
C VAL A 151 7.90 -5.75 5.55
N GLN A 152 6.98 -6.21 4.69
CA GLN A 152 6.46 -7.58 4.75
C GLN A 152 7.51 -8.63 4.41
N ALA A 153 8.46 -8.32 3.52
CA ALA A 153 9.58 -9.20 3.22
C ALA A 153 10.60 -9.25 4.38
N ALA A 154 10.81 -8.13 5.08
CA ALA A 154 11.79 -8.02 6.15
C ALA A 154 11.28 -8.47 7.54
N HIS A 155 9.97 -8.44 7.77
CA HIS A 155 9.37 -8.66 9.08
C HIS A 155 8.23 -9.67 9.08
N ARG A 156 7.93 -10.26 10.24
CA ARG A 156 6.86 -11.26 10.43
C ARG A 156 5.47 -10.61 10.45
N VAL A 157 5.07 -10.00 9.34
CA VAL A 157 3.74 -9.39 9.16
C VAL A 157 2.71 -10.47 8.78
N ASP A 158 1.50 -10.38 9.32
CA ASP A 158 0.34 -11.14 8.85
C ASP A 158 -0.28 -10.37 7.66
N PRO A 159 -0.16 -10.87 6.42
CA PRO A 159 -0.62 -10.13 5.24
C PRO A 159 -2.14 -9.93 5.20
N ARG A 160 -2.90 -10.67 6.01
CA ARG A 160 -4.36 -10.54 6.12
C ARG A 160 -4.79 -9.45 7.11
N ARG A 161 -3.85 -8.89 7.86
CA ARG A 161 -4.10 -7.90 8.91
C ARG A 161 -3.17 -6.69 8.75
N VAL A 162 -3.29 -6.05 7.60
CA VAL A 162 -2.68 -4.76 7.32
C VAL A 162 -3.75 -3.69 7.41
N TYR A 163 -3.53 -2.71 8.28
CA TYR A 163 -4.42 -1.59 8.51
C TYR A 163 -3.73 -0.31 8.07
N LEU A 164 -4.51 0.58 7.47
CA LEU A 164 -4.04 1.86 6.99
C LEU A 164 -4.84 2.98 7.68
N THR A 165 -4.15 3.99 8.19
CA THR A 165 -4.77 5.15 8.84
C THR A 165 -3.95 6.40 8.60
N GLY A 166 -4.54 7.58 8.79
CA GLY A 166 -3.85 8.84 8.59
C GLY A 166 -4.62 10.06 9.06
N LEU A 167 -3.91 11.19 9.16
CA LEU A 167 -4.46 12.48 9.61
C LEU A 167 -4.39 13.51 8.47
N SER A 168 -5.46 14.29 8.27
CA SER A 168 -5.50 15.37 7.28
C SER A 168 -5.08 14.88 5.88
N MET A 169 -3.95 15.35 5.33
CA MET A 169 -3.37 14.86 4.07
C MET A 169 -3.23 13.33 4.03
N GLY A 170 -2.82 12.71 5.14
CA GLY A 170 -2.76 11.26 5.28
C GLY A 170 -4.12 10.60 5.18
N GLY A 171 -5.17 11.20 5.74
CA GLY A 171 -6.55 10.74 5.61
C GLY A 171 -7.12 10.96 4.20
N TYR A 172 -6.79 12.07 3.54
CA TYR A 172 -7.15 12.32 2.15
C TYR A 172 -6.51 11.30 1.20
N GLY A 173 -5.25 10.90 1.45
CA GLY A 173 -4.59 9.82 0.71
C GLY A 173 -5.39 8.52 0.72
N LEU A 174 -6.05 8.19 1.84
CA LEU A 174 -6.90 7.00 1.97
C LEU A 174 -8.16 7.06 1.09
N ALA A 175 -8.75 8.25 0.98
CA ALA A 175 -10.05 8.41 0.35
C ALA A 175 -9.94 8.47 -1.19
N HIS A 176 -8.77 8.81 -1.74
CA HIS A 176 -8.61 9.11 -3.16
C HIS A 176 -8.15 7.93 -4.03
N GLU A 177 -7.90 6.75 -3.44
CA GLU A 177 -7.55 5.53 -4.18
C GLU A 177 -8.76 4.78 -4.80
N ARG A 178 -9.96 5.37 -4.77
CA ARG A 178 -11.11 4.85 -5.53
C ARG A 178 -11.22 5.51 -6.89
N LYS A 179 -10.37 5.12 -7.83
CA LYS A 179 -10.61 5.32 -9.27
C LYS A 179 -10.16 4.10 -10.05
#